data_AF-A0A1I3AKM0-F1
#
_entry.id   AF-A0A1I3AKM0-F1
#
_cell.length_a   1.000
_cell.length_b   1.000
_cell.length_c   1.000
_cell.angle_alpha   90.00
_cell.angle_beta   90.00
_cell.angle_gamma   90.00
#
_symmetry.space_group_name_H-M   'P 1'
#
loop_
_entity.id
_entity.type
_entity.pdbx_description
1 polymer ?
#
loop_
_entity_poly.entity_id
_entity_poly.type
_entity_poly.pdbx_seq_one_letter_code
_entity_poly.pdbx_strand_id
1 'polypeptide(L)'
;MKTMHEILMVAPPQQVTRCKIAMVEMAHGYWAAAAATLENAINESEAGEWTLDCMQMRDFCMAMDKVKSEGIRGVEKPERRERPDASRVLVETAARVTLLHR
;
A
#
# COMPACT_ATOMS: atom_id res chain seq x y z
N MET A 1 -2.01 -13.40 -1.88
CA MET A 1 -0.81 -13.44 -1.02
C MET A 1 -1.06 -14.48 0.05
N LYS A 2 -0.16 -15.48 0.18
CA LYS A 2 -0.21 -16.45 1.29
C LYS A 2 0.13 -15.77 2.61
N THR A 3 -0.33 -16.32 3.72
CA THR A 3 0.09 -15.92 5.07
C THR A 3 1.51 -16.40 5.37
N MET A 4 2.18 -15.76 6.33
CA MET A 4 3.53 -16.18 6.72
C MET A 4 3.56 -17.62 7.28
N HIS A 5 2.48 -18.05 7.93
CA HIS A 5 2.33 -19.42 8.41
C HIS A 5 2.25 -20.43 7.25
N GLU A 6 1.45 -20.14 6.21
CA GLU A 6 1.38 -21.00 5.02
C GLU A 6 2.73 -21.10 4.30
N ILE A 7 3.47 -19.98 4.19
CA ILE A 7 4.83 -19.95 3.62
C ILE A 7 5.79 -20.82 4.45
N LEU A 8 5.69 -20.77 5.77
CA LEU A 8 6.50 -21.59 6.67
C LEU A 8 6.21 -23.09 6.50
N MET A 9 4.95 -23.49 6.31
CA MET A 9 4.55 -24.89 6.21
C MET A 9 5.09 -25.60 4.96
N VAL A 10 5.43 -24.84 3.93
CA VAL A 10 6.03 -25.35 2.68
C VAL A 10 7.49 -24.91 2.49
N ALA A 11 8.13 -24.38 3.54
CA ALA A 11 9.49 -23.88 3.45
C ALA A 11 10.51 -25.02 3.25
N PRO A 12 11.55 -24.83 2.43
CA PRO A 12 12.69 -25.72 2.38
C PRO A 12 13.30 -25.89 3.79
N PRO A 13 13.79 -27.10 4.17
CA PRO A 13 14.30 -27.35 5.52
C PRO A 13 15.34 -26.34 6.00
N GLN A 14 16.21 -25.87 5.09
CA GLN A 14 17.27 -24.89 5.36
C GLN A 14 16.71 -23.50 5.72
N GLN A 15 15.50 -23.17 5.28
CA GLN A 15 14.87 -21.86 5.46
C GLN A 15 13.82 -21.82 6.57
N VAL A 16 13.44 -22.97 7.15
CA VAL A 16 12.45 -23.06 8.24
C VAL A 16 12.77 -22.11 9.40
N THR A 17 14.04 -22.04 9.81
CA THR A 17 14.46 -21.15 10.91
C THR A 17 14.30 -19.68 10.52
N ARG A 18 14.67 -19.29 9.30
CA ARG A 18 14.48 -17.90 8.83
C ARG A 18 13.01 -17.52 8.74
N CYS A 19 12.15 -18.42 8.26
CA CYS A 19 10.71 -18.18 8.25
C CYS A 19 10.14 -17.98 9.65
N LYS A 20 10.60 -18.74 10.65
CA LYS A 20 10.18 -18.55 12.04
C LYS A 20 10.64 -17.19 12.58
N ILE A 21 11.87 -16.78 12.29
CA ILE A 21 12.40 -15.46 12.67
C ILE A 21 11.56 -14.35 12.04
N ALA A 22 11.34 -14.39 10.72
CA ALA A 22 10.52 -13.41 10.02
C ALA A 22 9.10 -13.33 10.61
N MET A 23 8.47 -14.47 10.94
CA MET A 23 7.15 -14.50 11.56
C MET A 23 7.13 -13.80 12.93
N VAL A 24 8.18 -13.97 13.74
CA VAL A 24 8.33 -13.29 15.03
C VAL A 24 8.58 -11.79 14.85
N GLU A 25 9.46 -11.40 13.92
CA GLU A 25 9.72 -9.99 13.58
C GLU A 25 8.45 -9.27 13.15
N MET A 26 7.65 -9.90 12.28
CA MET A 26 6.33 -9.41 11.87
C MET A 26 5.38 -9.26 13.06
N ALA A 27 5.31 -10.25 13.96
CA ALA A 27 4.46 -10.19 15.14
C ALA A 27 4.82 -9.04 16.09
N HIS A 28 6.09 -8.65 16.14
CA HIS A 28 6.56 -7.49 16.90
C HIS A 28 6.49 -6.16 16.13
N GLY A 29 6.06 -6.17 14.86
CA GLY A 29 6.02 -4.97 14.02
C GLY A 29 7.40 -4.45 13.60
N TYR A 30 8.41 -5.32 13.58
CA TYR A 30 9.75 -5.05 13.05
C TYR A 30 9.78 -5.30 11.54
N TRP A 31 8.99 -4.51 10.80
CA TRP A 31 8.71 -4.74 9.39
C TRP A 31 9.95 -4.69 8.49
N ALA A 32 10.84 -3.71 8.67
CA ALA A 32 12.11 -3.64 7.94
C ALA A 32 13.02 -4.87 8.18
N ALA A 33 13.08 -5.36 9.43
CA ALA A 33 13.86 -6.55 9.78
C ALA A 33 13.27 -7.81 9.13
N ALA A 34 11.94 -7.99 9.20
CA ALA A 34 11.24 -9.08 8.54
C ALA A 34 11.48 -9.10 7.02
N ALA A 35 11.43 -7.94 6.37
CA ALA A 35 11.75 -7.82 4.95
C ALA A 35 13.20 -8.24 4.64
N ALA A 36 14.18 -7.81 5.44
CA ALA A 36 15.57 -8.21 5.27
C ALA A 36 15.78 -9.72 5.49
N THR A 37 15.13 -10.31 6.50
CA THR A 37 15.16 -11.75 6.75
C THR A 37 14.61 -12.55 5.57
N LEU A 38 13.48 -12.11 5.00
CA LEU A 38 12.88 -12.74 3.82
C LEU A 38 13.75 -12.57 2.57
N GLU A 39 14.36 -11.40 2.37
CA GLU A 39 15.30 -11.14 1.27
C GLU A 39 16.49 -12.11 1.31
N ASN A 40 17.07 -12.33 2.49
CA ASN A 40 18.16 -13.31 2.65
C ASN A 40 17.69 -14.73 2.34
N ALA A 41 16.48 -15.10 2.79
CA ALA A 41 15.92 -16.43 2.52
C ALA A 41 15.67 -16.65 1.01
N ILE A 42 15.22 -15.62 0.29
CA ILE A 42 15.04 -15.63 -1.17
C ILE A 42 16.38 -15.82 -1.88
N ASN A 43 17.39 -15.02 -1.52
CA ASN A 43 18.71 -15.04 -2.18
C ASN A 43 19.49 -16.35 -1.95
N GLU A 44 19.22 -17.05 -0.85
CA GLU A 44 19.85 -18.33 -0.53
C GLU A 44 19.06 -19.56 -1.00
N SER A 45 17.93 -19.37 -1.67
CA SER A 45 17.07 -20.47 -2.12
C SER A 45 17.04 -20.60 -3.63
N GLU A 46 16.77 -21.80 -4.12
CA GLU A 46 16.49 -22.00 -5.54
C GLU A 46 15.21 -21.26 -5.95
N ALA A 47 15.15 -20.83 -7.21
CA ALA A 47 13.97 -20.17 -7.74
C ALA A 47 12.79 -21.14 -7.79
N GLY A 48 11.62 -20.70 -7.32
CA GLY A 48 10.41 -21.54 -7.29
C GLY A 48 9.22 -20.81 -6.68
N GLU A 49 8.08 -21.50 -6.58
CA GLU A 49 6.83 -20.93 -6.06
C GLU A 49 6.98 -20.38 -4.64
N TRP A 50 7.67 -21.10 -3.77
CA TRP A 50 7.92 -20.66 -2.40
C TRP A 50 8.72 -19.35 -2.34
N THR A 51 9.71 -19.19 -3.22
CA THR A 51 10.52 -17.99 -3.32
C THR A 51 9.68 -16.80 -3.79
N LEU A 52 8.75 -17.01 -4.74
CA LEU A 52 7.80 -15.99 -5.17
C LEU A 52 6.85 -15.56 -4.04
N ASP A 53 6.35 -16.52 -3.25
CA ASP A 53 5.53 -16.21 -2.08
C ASP A 53 6.32 -15.38 -1.05
N CYS A 54 7.59 -15.71 -0.82
CA CYS A 54 8.48 -14.92 0.04
C CYS A 54 8.71 -13.51 -0.50
N MET A 55 8.88 -13.34 -1.81
CA MET A 55 9.01 -12.01 -2.44
C MET A 55 7.77 -11.15 -2.20
N GLN A 56 6.57 -11.73 -2.38
CA GLN A 56 5.32 -11.01 -2.10
C GLN A 56 5.21 -10.62 -0.63
N MET A 57 5.58 -11.51 0.29
CA MET A 57 5.56 -11.22 1.72
C MET A 57 6.60 -10.17 2.13
N ARG A 58 7.80 -10.19 1.53
CA ARG A 58 8.83 -9.16 1.71
C ARG A 58 8.31 -7.79 1.28
N ASP A 59 7.70 -7.71 0.10
CA ASP A 59 7.16 -6.45 -0.43
C ASP A 59 6.04 -5.91 0.46
N PHE A 60 5.21 -6.81 1.01
CA PHE A 60 4.22 -6.46 2.02
C PHE A 60 4.88 -5.89 3.29
N CYS A 61 5.94 -6.52 3.81
CA CYS A 61 6.67 -6.01 4.97
C CYS A 61 7.26 -4.61 4.69
N MET A 62 7.82 -4.37 3.50
CA MET A 62 8.30 -3.04 3.11
C MET A 62 7.17 -2.00 3.07
N ALA A 63 5.99 -2.37 2.53
CA ALA A 63 4.83 -1.49 2.54
C ALA A 63 4.35 -1.17 3.97
N MET A 64 4.36 -2.16 4.87
CA MET A 64 4.00 -1.96 6.27
C MET A 64 5.00 -1.10 7.03
N ASP A 65 6.30 -1.20 6.74
CA ASP A 65 7.32 -0.33 7.29
C ASP A 65 7.10 1.13 6.86
N LYS A 66 6.78 1.33 5.58
CA LYS A 66 6.39 2.64 5.06
C LYS A 66 5.15 3.18 5.77
N VAL A 67 4.10 2.39 5.91
CA VAL A 67 2.88 2.79 6.64
C VAL A 67 3.18 3.11 8.11
N LYS A 68 4.06 2.35 8.77
CA LYS A 68 4.48 2.60 10.15
C LYS A 68 5.20 3.94 10.28
N SER A 69 6.04 4.30 9.31
CA SER A 69 6.83 5.54 9.33
C SER A 69 6.05 6.79 8.87
N GLU A 70 5.18 6.65 7.87
CA GLU A 70 4.47 7.78 7.23
C GLU A 70 3.00 7.91 7.68
N GLY A 71 2.44 6.88 8.31
CA GLY A 71 1.02 6.77 8.60
C GLY A 71 0.17 6.40 7.37
N ILE A 72 -1.12 6.14 7.60
CA ILE A 72 -2.10 5.89 6.51
C ILE A 72 -2.71 7.25 6.12
N ARG A 73 -2.38 7.76 4.94
CA ARG A 73 -3.11 8.89 4.36
C ARG A 73 -4.40 8.38 3.74
N GLY A 74 -5.54 8.89 4.20
CA GLY A 74 -6.83 8.61 3.58
C GLY A 74 -6.84 9.12 2.14
N VAL A 75 -7.50 8.40 1.23
CA VAL A 75 -7.82 8.93 -0.10
C VAL A 75 -8.81 10.06 0.11
N GLU A 76 -8.35 11.31 0.05
CA GLU A 76 -9.26 12.46 0.02
C GLU A 76 -10.13 12.31 -1.22
N LYS A 77 -11.44 12.17 -0.98
CA LYS A 77 -12.44 12.16 -2.05
C LYS A 77 -12.31 13.52 -2.75
N PRO A 78 -12.00 13.58 -4.05
CA PRO A 78 -11.85 14.87 -4.71
C PRO A 78 -13.14 15.65 -4.49
N GLU A 79 -13.03 16.82 -3.85
CA GLU A 79 -14.15 17.75 -3.72
C GLU A 79 -14.79 17.85 -5.11
N ARG A 80 -16.08 17.47 -5.20
CA ARG A 80 -16.85 17.84 -6.37
C ARG A 80 -16.77 19.35 -6.44
N ARG A 81 -15.96 19.89 -7.35
CA ARG A 81 -16.17 21.25 -7.86
C ARG A 81 -17.61 21.25 -8.36
N GLU A 82 -18.52 21.79 -7.56
CA GLU A 82 -19.86 22.11 -8.00
C GLU A 82 -19.68 22.93 -9.29
N ARG A 83 -20.13 22.37 -10.41
CA ARG A 83 -20.28 23.18 -11.61
C ARG A 83 -21.24 24.30 -11.22
N PRO A 84 -20.93 25.57 -11.49
CA PRO A 84 -21.83 26.66 -11.16
C PRO A 84 -23.19 26.36 -11.80
N ASP A 85 -24.24 26.42 -10.97
CA ASP A 85 -25.63 26.27 -11.40
C ASP A 85 -25.87 27.20 -12.59
N ALA A 86 -26.31 26.65 -13.72
CA ALA A 86 -26.56 27.38 -14.96
C ALA A 86 -27.52 28.56 -14.75
N SER A 87 -28.38 28.46 -13.73
CA SER A 87 -29.29 29.53 -13.30
C SER A 87 -28.53 30.78 -12.83
N ARG A 88 -27.38 30.62 -12.17
CA ARG A 88 -26.56 31.72 -11.65
C ARG A 88 -25.82 32.48 -12.76
N VAL A 89 -25.39 31.75 -13.80
CA VAL A 89 -24.70 32.31 -14.98
C VAL A 89 -25.66 33.18 -15.82
N LEU A 90 -26.92 32.77 -15.95
CA LEU A 90 -27.93 33.52 -16.69
C LEU A 90 -28.31 34.83 -15.99
N VAL A 91 -28.38 34.85 -14.65
CA VAL A 91 -28.68 36.06 -13.87
C VAL A 91 -27.57 37.10 -13.97
N GLU A 92 -26.30 36.69 -13.90
CA GLU A 92 -25.16 37.61 -14.07
C GLU A 92 -25.08 38.19 -15.49
N THR A 93 -25.42 37.37 -16.50
CA THR A 93 -25.43 37.81 -17.89
C THR A 93 -26.55 38.84 -18.13
N ALA A 94 -27.74 38.60 -17.60
CA ALA A 94 -28.87 39.54 -17.69
C ALA A 94 -28.56 40.88 -17.01
N ALA A 95 -27.98 40.84 -15.80
CA ALA A 95 -27.61 42.06 -15.06
C ALA A 95 -26.57 42.92 -15.80
N ARG A 96 -25.60 42.29 -16.47
CA ARG A 96 -24.60 42.99 -17.30
C ARG A 96 -25.21 43.67 -18.52
N VAL A 97 -26.19 43.03 -19.18
CA VAL A 97 -26.84 43.61 -20.37
C VAL A 97 -27.68 44.84 -20.00
N THR A 98 -28.35 44.83 -18.84
CA THR A 98 -29.14 45.98 -18.36
C THR A 98 -28.29 47.18 -17.97
N LEU A 99 -27.07 46.97 -17.46
CA LEU A 99 -26.15 48.07 -17.11
C LEU A 99 -25.47 48.72 -18.33
N LEU A 100 -25.41 48.03 -19.47
CA LEU A 100 -24.82 48.55 -20.72
C LEU A 100 -25.79 49.40 -21.56
N HIS A 101 -27.08 49.42 -21.22
CA HIS A 101 -28.13 50.16 -21.95
C HIS A 101 -28.69 51.36 -21.17
N ARG A 102 -27.91 51.90 -20.23
CA ARG A 102 -28.27 53.09 -19.44
C ARG A 102 -27.21 54.17 -19.62
#